data_AF-H9F2H1-F1
#
_entry.id   AF-H9F2H1-F1
#
_cell.length_a   1.000
_cell.length_b   1.000
_cell.length_c   1.000
_cell.angle_alpha   90.00
_cell.angle_beta   90.00
_cell.angle_gamma   90.00
#
_symmetry.space_group_name_H-M   'P 1'
#
loop_
_entity.id
_entity.type
_entity.pdbx_description
1 polymer ?
#
loop_
_entity_poly.entity_id
_entity_poly.type
_entity_poly.pdbx_seq_one_letter_code
_entity_poly.pdbx_strand_id
1 'polypeptide(L)'
;QALGWLGWGIAPQGYSAYYCEGECSFPLGSCMNATNHAILQSLVHLMTPDAVPKACCAPTKLSATSVLYYDSSNNVILRKHRNMVVKACGCH
;
A
#
# COMPACT_ATOMS: atom_id res chain seq x y z
N GLN A 1 -13.64 9.05 -15.23
CA GLN A 1 -12.78 9.35 -14.06
C GLN A 1 -13.51 8.89 -12.79
N ALA A 2 -12.88 8.12 -11.88
CA ALA A 2 -13.59 7.36 -10.84
C ALA A 2 -13.65 7.98 -9.43
N LEU A 3 -12.75 8.90 -9.07
CA LEU A 3 -12.60 9.38 -7.68
C LEU A 3 -13.27 10.73 -7.38
N GLY A 4 -13.89 11.41 -8.35
CA GLY A 4 -14.57 12.70 -8.13
C GLY A 4 -13.66 13.90 -7.84
N TRP A 5 -12.33 13.76 -7.96
CA TRP A 5 -11.36 14.81 -7.61
C TRP A 5 -11.17 15.91 -8.66
N LEU A 6 -11.80 15.79 -9.84
CA LEU A 6 -11.67 16.76 -10.93
C LEU A 6 -12.25 18.15 -10.61
N GLY A 7 -13.12 18.25 -9.59
CA GLY A 7 -13.71 19.54 -9.22
C GLY A 7 -12.71 20.53 -8.60
N TRP A 8 -11.60 20.04 -8.06
CA TRP A 8 -10.60 20.85 -7.35
C TRP A 8 -9.15 20.52 -7.75
N GLY A 9 -8.87 19.31 -8.25
CA GLY A 9 -7.54 18.87 -8.65
C GLY A 9 -7.13 19.37 -10.04
N ILE A 10 -6.00 20.07 -10.12
CA ILE A 10 -5.42 20.60 -11.36
C ILE A 10 -4.49 19.55 -12.00
N ALA A 11 -3.56 18.98 -11.22
CA ALA A 11 -2.60 17.98 -11.70
C ALA A 11 -2.03 17.10 -10.57
N PRO A 12 -1.58 15.86 -10.87
CA PRO A 12 -1.80 15.14 -12.12
C PRO A 12 -3.24 14.64 -12.24
N GLN A 13 -3.71 14.40 -13.47
CA GLN A 13 -5.06 13.89 -13.74
C GLN A 13 -5.27 12.44 -13.25
N GLY A 14 -4.17 11.73 -13.05
CA GLY A 14 -4.06 10.40 -12.47
C GLY A 14 -2.59 10.07 -12.23
N TYR A 15 -2.31 9.07 -11.41
CA TYR A 15 -0.96 8.59 -11.17
C TYR A 15 -0.99 7.08 -10.88
N SER A 16 0.11 6.39 -11.16
CA SER A 16 0.24 4.97 -10.84
C SER A 16 0.48 4.82 -9.33
N ALA A 17 -0.58 4.54 -8.58
CA ALA A 17 -0.51 4.29 -7.14
C ALA A 17 0.12 2.91 -6.84
N TYR A 18 -0.08 1.95 -7.74
CA TYR A 18 0.18 0.53 -7.55
C TYR A 18 -0.56 -0.04 -6.32
N TYR A 19 -0.50 -1.35 -6.14
CA TYR A 19 -1.13 -2.04 -5.01
C TYR A 19 -0.35 -3.32 -4.69
N CYS A 20 -0.57 -3.85 -3.50
CA CYS A 20 -0.05 -5.15 -3.08
C CYS A 20 -1.18 -6.17 -3.09
N GLU A 21 -0.95 -7.28 -3.75
CA GLU A 21 -1.85 -8.43 -3.80
C GLU A 21 -1.00 -9.70 -3.94
N GLY A 22 -1.53 -10.83 -3.48
CA GLY A 22 -0.88 -12.13 -3.54
C GLY A 22 -0.98 -12.91 -2.23
N GLU A 23 -0.71 -14.21 -2.30
CA GLU A 23 -0.69 -15.08 -1.11
C GLU A 23 0.65 -15.06 -0.38
N CYS A 24 0.59 -15.08 0.96
CA CYS A 24 1.72 -15.28 1.85
C CYS A 24 1.64 -16.65 2.52
N SER A 25 2.00 -17.69 1.76
CA SER A 25 1.95 -19.08 2.23
C SER A 25 3.34 -19.56 2.66
N PHE A 26 3.39 -20.36 3.74
CA PHE A 26 4.65 -20.91 4.24
C PHE A 26 5.28 -21.89 3.23
N PRO A 27 6.63 -21.92 3.06
CA PRO A 27 7.63 -21.06 3.69
C PRO A 27 7.74 -19.69 3.03
N LEU A 28 7.81 -18.63 3.86
CA LEU A 28 8.00 -17.27 3.36
C LEU A 28 9.47 -17.08 2.93
N GLY A 29 9.70 -17.08 1.62
CA GLY A 29 11.03 -16.88 1.04
C GLY A 29 11.58 -15.47 1.26
N SER A 30 12.89 -15.29 1.12
CA SER A 30 13.58 -14.00 1.32
C SER A 30 13.06 -12.87 0.44
N CYS A 31 12.55 -13.19 -0.76
CA CYS A 31 11.94 -12.22 -1.67
C CYS A 31 10.63 -11.62 -1.14
N MET A 32 9.98 -12.23 -0.14
CA MET A 32 8.69 -11.78 0.41
C MET A 32 8.83 -10.76 1.54
N ASN A 33 10.05 -10.32 1.88
CA ASN A 33 10.33 -9.31 2.92
C ASN A 33 9.56 -9.56 4.23
N ALA A 34 9.45 -10.82 4.65
CA ALA A 34 8.62 -11.20 5.78
C ALA A 34 9.27 -10.77 7.11
N THR A 35 8.44 -10.31 8.05
CA THR A 35 8.89 -10.09 9.43
C THR A 35 8.98 -11.43 10.18
N ASN A 36 9.74 -11.45 11.27
CA ASN A 36 9.76 -12.62 12.16
C ASN A 36 8.35 -13.00 12.65
N HIS A 37 7.49 -12.00 12.89
CA HIS A 37 6.08 -12.23 13.24
C HIS A 37 5.34 -12.94 12.10
N ALA A 38 5.47 -12.49 10.86
CA ALA A 38 4.82 -13.11 9.71
C ALA A 38 5.31 -14.55 9.46
N ILE A 39 6.59 -14.84 9.70
CA ILE A 39 7.16 -16.18 9.62
C ILE A 39 6.53 -17.09 10.68
N LEU A 40 6.50 -16.66 11.94
CA LEU A 40 5.87 -17.41 13.04
C LEU A 40 4.37 -17.59 12.82
N GLN A 41 3.66 -16.54 12.42
CA GLN A 41 2.24 -16.58 12.11
C GLN A 41 1.94 -17.59 11.00
N SER A 42 2.73 -17.59 9.93
CA SER A 42 2.57 -18.53 8.81
C SER A 42 2.87 -19.98 9.22
N LEU A 43 3.83 -20.19 10.11
CA LEU A 43 4.12 -21.49 10.69
C LEU A 43 2.98 -22.00 11.59
N VAL A 44 2.45 -21.14 12.46
CA VAL A 44 1.31 -21.50 13.34
C VAL A 44 0.05 -21.74 12.52
N HIS A 45 -0.21 -20.93 11.49
CA HIS A 45 -1.32 -21.14 10.55
C HIS A 45 -1.24 -22.52 9.87
N LEU A 46 -0.04 -23.02 9.55
CA LEU A 46 0.13 -24.36 8.97
C LEU A 46 -0.34 -25.48 9.92
N MET A 47 -0.22 -25.27 11.23
CA MET A 47 -0.60 -26.25 12.26
C MET A 47 -2.07 -26.10 12.69
N THR A 48 -2.55 -24.88 12.80
CA THR A 48 -3.89 -24.54 13.30
C THR A 48 -4.52 -23.41 12.48
N PRO A 49 -4.96 -23.71 11.24
CA PRO A 49 -5.43 -22.68 10.30
C PRO A 49 -6.70 -21.96 10.76
N ASP A 50 -7.55 -22.62 11.56
CA ASP A 50 -8.79 -22.04 12.08
C ASP A 50 -8.54 -21.02 13.21
N ALA A 51 -7.39 -21.10 13.88
CA ALA A 51 -7.06 -20.24 15.02
C ALA A 51 -6.28 -18.99 14.63
N VAL A 52 -5.45 -19.08 13.59
CA VAL A 52 -4.54 -18.01 13.14
C VAL A 52 -4.63 -17.87 11.63
N PRO A 53 -4.88 -16.68 11.07
CA PRO A 53 -4.90 -16.49 9.61
C PRO A 53 -3.48 -16.44 9.01
N LYS A 54 -3.38 -16.59 7.69
CA LYS A 54 -2.13 -16.33 6.95
C LYS A 54 -1.69 -14.87 7.13
N ALA A 55 -0.38 -14.62 7.01
CA ALA A 55 0.14 -13.26 6.88
C ALA A 55 -0.46 -12.56 5.64
N CYS A 56 -0.50 -11.24 5.61
CA CYS A 56 -1.10 -10.50 4.50
C CYS A 56 -0.03 -9.85 3.62
N CYS A 57 -0.27 -9.80 2.31
CA CYS A 57 0.56 -9.05 1.38
C CYS A 57 0.23 -7.56 1.50
N ALA A 58 1.15 -6.79 2.08
CA ALA A 58 0.95 -5.37 2.37
C ALA A 58 2.12 -4.49 1.88
N PRO A 59 1.90 -3.18 1.64
CA PRO A 59 2.97 -2.25 1.29
C PRO A 59 4.01 -2.11 2.40
N THR A 60 5.28 -2.26 2.05
CA THR A 60 6.42 -2.14 2.99
C THR A 60 7.23 -0.86 2.76
N LYS A 61 7.20 -0.34 1.53
CA LYS A 61 7.77 0.96 1.17
C LYS A 61 6.78 1.74 0.34
N LEU A 62 6.54 2.99 0.74
CA LEU A 62 5.71 3.93 0.00
C LEU A 62 6.50 5.21 -0.30
N SER A 63 6.18 5.84 -1.43
CA SER A 63 6.71 7.15 -1.79
C SER A 63 5.62 8.21 -1.81
N ALA A 64 6.08 9.47 -1.76
CA ALA A 64 5.21 10.63 -1.90
C ALA A 64 4.94 10.96 -3.38
N THR A 65 3.84 11.65 -3.64
CA THR A 65 3.54 12.30 -4.92
C THR A 65 3.08 13.74 -4.67
N SER A 66 3.26 14.63 -5.64
CA SER A 66 2.80 16.02 -5.55
C SER A 66 1.49 16.20 -6.28
N VAL A 67 0.57 16.93 -5.66
CA VAL A 67 -0.75 17.27 -6.23
C VAL A 67 -0.87 18.79 -6.24
N LEU A 68 -1.29 19.32 -7.38
CA LEU A 68 -1.63 20.71 -7.61
C LEU A 68 -3.15 20.83 -7.61
N TYR A 69 -3.70 21.69 -6.76
CA TYR A 69 -5.15 21.81 -6.59
C TYR A 69 -5.59 23.17 -6.05
N TYR A 70 -6.88 23.48 -6.17
CA TYR A 70 -7.51 24.65 -5.55
C TYR A 70 -7.89 24.37 -4.09
N ASP A 71 -7.44 25.21 -3.16
CA ASP A 71 -7.93 25.17 -1.78
C ASP A 71 -9.34 25.79 -1.65
N SER A 72 -9.89 25.80 -0.42
CA SER A 72 -11.21 26.37 -0.13
C SER A 72 -11.33 27.87 -0.40
N SER A 73 -10.20 28.56 -0.56
CA SER A 73 -10.11 30.00 -0.81
C SER A 73 -9.77 30.30 -2.28
N ASN A 74 -9.89 29.31 -3.17
CA ASN A 74 -9.52 29.38 -4.59
C ASN A 74 -8.04 29.69 -4.86
N ASN A 75 -7.15 29.43 -3.90
CA ASN A 75 -5.71 29.53 -4.14
C ASN A 75 -5.17 28.25 -4.79
N VAL A 76 -4.19 28.41 -5.66
CA VAL A 76 -3.47 27.28 -6.27
C VAL A 76 -2.39 26.79 -5.31
N ILE A 77 -2.56 25.57 -4.80
CA ILE A 77 -1.65 24.94 -3.84
C ILE A 77 -0.94 23.75 -4.48
N LEU A 78 0.39 23.74 -4.40
CA LEU A 78 1.20 22.56 -4.70
C LEU A 78 1.57 21.87 -3.39
N ARG A 79 1.06 20.65 -3.18
CA ARG A 79 1.33 19.88 -1.95
C ARG A 79 1.90 18.51 -2.25
N LYS A 80 2.93 18.14 -1.50
CA LYS A 80 3.52 16.79 -1.51
C LYS A 80 2.83 15.91 -0.48
N HIS A 81 2.09 14.91 -0.94
CA HIS A 81 1.39 13.93 -0.11
C HIS A 81 2.25 12.68 0.07
N ARG A 82 2.53 12.30 1.32
CA ARG A 82 3.31 11.10 1.66
C ARG A 82 2.45 9.84 1.52
N ASN A 83 3.10 8.70 1.34
CA ASN A 83 2.47 7.37 1.33
C ASN A 83 1.38 7.17 0.25
N MET A 84 1.57 7.79 -0.92
CA MET A 84 0.57 7.74 -2.00
C MET A 84 0.85 6.67 -3.05
N VAL A 85 2.11 6.22 -3.16
CA VAL A 85 2.56 5.28 -4.21
C VAL A 85 3.28 4.12 -3.57
N VAL A 86 2.84 2.89 -3.82
CA VAL A 86 3.52 1.66 -3.37
C VAL A 86 4.82 1.47 -4.16
N LYS A 87 5.91 1.16 -3.46
CA LYS A 87 7.23 0.90 -4.05
C LYS A 87 7.74 -0.51 -3.78
N ALA A 88 7.28 -1.14 -2.70
CA ALA A 88 7.57 -2.53 -2.40
C ALA A 88 6.44 -3.13 -1.56
N CYS A 89 6.23 -4.43 -1.73
CA CYS A 89 5.30 -5.24 -0.95
C CYS A 89 6.08 -6.29 -0.13
N GLY A 90 5.40 -6.90 0.82
CA GLY A 90 5.92 -7.99 1.63
C GLY A 90 4.83 -8.63 2.48
N CYS A 91 5.18 -9.73 3.13
CA CYS A 91 4.27 -10.49 4.00
C CYS A 91 4.42 -10.02 5.45
N HIS A 92 3.37 -9.40 5.99
CA HIS A 92 3.35 -8.85 7.34
C HIS A 92 2.22 -9.44 8.18
#